data_AF-A0A067C3N1-F1
#
_entry.id   AF-A0A067C3N1-F1
#
_cell.length_a   1.000
_cell.length_b   1.000
_cell.length_c   1.000
_cell.angle_alpha   90.00
_cell.angle_beta   90.00
_cell.angle_gamma   90.00
#
_symmetry.space_group_name_H-M   'P 1'
#
loop_
_entity.id
_entity.type
_entity.pdbx_description
1 polymer ?
#
loop_
_entity_poly.entity_id
_entity_poly.type
_entity_poly.pdbx_seq_one_letter_code
_entity_poly.pdbx_strand_id
1 'polypeptide(L)'
;MSMPSSTDESAARPAAKHVAWSHATVYEFSVGHGGSAIPRSGGPAIGLRGIPIQTHTVAVGCSATKTPQKAQRMTADERAALLREAGYTDLYIEKFTRQTRRILRSRKANSKKAEKERELRRLEEALITAIEDDIVQQWHSNEAPAAAGKRKLEVVHIEADAPAKVQKTDRLALLYDIFASECQSSIVVI
;
A
#
# COMPACT_ATOMS: atom_id res chain seq x y z
N MET A 1 -22.16 -70.11 9.66
CA MET A 1 -22.02 -68.86 8.89
C MET A 1 -21.96 -67.73 9.90
N SER A 2 -20.76 -67.23 10.22
CA SER A 2 -20.58 -66.09 11.13
C SER A 2 -19.74 -65.03 10.42
N MET A 3 -20.32 -63.85 10.26
CA MET A 3 -19.66 -62.67 9.68
C MET A 3 -18.69 -62.07 10.71
N PRO A 4 -17.47 -61.65 10.33
CA PRO A 4 -16.63 -60.83 11.18
C PRO A 4 -17.13 -59.38 11.20
N SER A 5 -17.10 -58.80 12.40
CA SER A 5 -17.46 -57.45 12.76
C SER A 5 -16.58 -56.40 12.07
N SER A 6 -17.23 -55.31 11.68
CA SER A 6 -16.68 -54.05 11.16
C SER A 6 -15.40 -53.59 11.86
N THR A 7 -14.39 -53.35 11.03
CA THR A 7 -13.21 -52.54 11.28
C THR A 7 -13.57 -51.14 11.78
N ASP A 8 -13.11 -50.81 12.98
CA ASP A 8 -13.06 -49.46 13.53
C ASP A 8 -11.91 -48.68 12.85
N GLU A 9 -12.21 -48.08 11.71
CA GLU A 9 -11.31 -47.15 11.03
C GLU A 9 -11.49 -45.74 11.63
N SER A 10 -11.00 -45.57 12.86
CA SER A 10 -10.86 -44.25 13.50
C SER A 10 -9.74 -43.49 12.80
N ALA A 11 -10.11 -42.80 11.71
CA ALA A 11 -9.26 -41.89 10.98
C ALA A 11 -8.81 -40.75 11.91
N ALA A 12 -7.62 -40.90 12.51
CA ALA A 12 -6.99 -39.90 13.35
C ALA A 12 -6.74 -38.62 12.55
N ARG A 13 -7.51 -37.58 12.85
CA ARG A 13 -7.33 -36.24 12.27
C ARG A 13 -5.88 -35.77 12.52
N PRO A 14 -5.16 -35.27 11.50
CA PRO A 14 -3.79 -34.83 11.69
C PRO A 14 -3.74 -33.68 12.70
N ALA A 15 -2.93 -33.84 13.74
CA ALA A 15 -2.75 -32.84 14.78
C ALA A 15 -2.29 -31.51 14.14
N ALA A 16 -2.94 -30.41 14.53
CA ALA A 16 -2.59 -29.09 14.04
C ALA A 16 -1.13 -28.78 14.39
N LYS A 17 -0.35 -28.32 13.40
CA LYS A 17 1.02 -27.89 13.62
C LYS A 17 0.99 -26.58 14.41
N HIS A 18 1.65 -26.55 15.57
CA HIS A 18 1.78 -25.36 16.39
C HIS A 18 3.24 -24.89 16.44
N VAL A 19 3.43 -23.57 16.46
CA VAL A 19 4.73 -22.93 16.68
C VAL A 19 4.72 -22.35 18.09
N ALA A 20 5.75 -22.68 18.87
CA ALA A 20 5.97 -22.13 20.20
C ALA A 20 7.31 -21.38 20.23
N TRP A 21 7.31 -20.19 20.83
CA TRP A 21 8.54 -19.42 21.04
C TRP A 21 9.14 -19.80 22.40
N SER A 22 10.42 -20.17 22.40
CA SER A 22 11.13 -20.55 23.62
C SER A 22 11.98 -19.42 24.19
N HIS A 23 12.62 -18.63 23.32
CA HIS A 23 13.57 -17.59 23.71
C HIS A 23 13.42 -16.34 22.84
N ALA A 24 13.75 -15.19 23.41
CA ALA A 24 13.84 -13.91 22.73
C ALA A 24 15.21 -13.29 23.03
N THR A 25 15.88 -12.81 21.98
CA THR A 25 17.10 -12.02 22.12
C THR A 25 16.72 -10.55 22.13
N VAL A 26 17.06 -9.87 23.22
CA VAL A 26 16.81 -8.46 23.43
C VAL A 26 18.09 -7.69 23.11
N TYR A 27 17.96 -6.72 22.20
CA TYR A 27 19.01 -5.79 21.82
C TYR A 27 18.65 -4.40 22.34
N GLU A 28 19.47 -3.85 23.23
CA GLU A 28 19.27 -2.52 23.79
C GLU A 28 20.16 -1.51 23.06
N PHE A 29 19.61 -0.36 22.72
CA PHE A 29 20.29 0.66 21.93
C PHE A 29 20.21 2.02 22.63
N SER A 30 21.15 2.90 22.30
CA SER A 30 21.02 4.31 22.67
C SER A 30 19.84 4.94 21.93
N VAL A 31 19.19 5.90 22.59
CA VAL A 31 18.19 6.75 21.96
C VAL A 31 18.84 7.58 20.84
N GLY A 32 18.16 7.68 19.71
CA GLY A 32 18.56 8.50 18.58
C GLY A 32 17.39 9.10 17.83
N HIS A 33 17.70 9.79 16.74
CA HIS A 33 16.70 10.17 15.74
C HIS A 33 16.57 9.07 14.67
N GLY A 34 15.34 8.69 14.33
CA GLY A 34 15.06 7.72 13.27
C GLY A 34 13.85 8.11 12.42
N GLY A 35 14.05 8.29 11.12
CA GLY A 35 12.98 8.63 10.17
C GLY A 35 12.02 7.48 9.83
N SER A 36 12.29 6.26 10.30
CA SER A 36 11.44 5.09 10.09
C SER A 36 10.26 5.04 11.07
N ALA A 37 10.45 5.49 12.31
CA ALA A 37 9.44 5.50 13.36
C ALA A 37 8.72 6.86 13.42
N ILE A 38 8.01 7.23 12.34
CA ILE A 38 7.30 8.51 12.26
C ILE A 38 6.01 8.48 13.10
N PRO A 39 5.92 9.24 14.21
CA PRO A 39 4.73 9.27 15.05
C PRO A 39 3.58 9.99 14.34
N ARG A 40 2.37 9.42 14.38
CA ARG A 40 1.16 10.06 13.83
C ARG A 40 0.80 11.35 14.56
N SER A 41 1.14 11.46 15.84
CA SER A 41 0.92 12.66 16.66
C SER A 41 1.83 13.84 16.31
N GLY A 42 2.80 13.67 15.39
CA GLY A 42 3.77 14.71 15.03
C GLY A 42 4.96 14.79 15.99
N GLY A 43 5.63 15.93 16.05
CA GLY A 43 6.84 16.07 16.87
C GLY A 43 8.07 15.35 16.30
N PRO A 44 9.17 15.29 17.05
CA PRO A 44 10.38 14.62 16.60
C PRO A 44 10.17 13.10 16.60
N ALA A 45 10.74 12.43 15.60
CA ALA A 45 10.77 10.97 15.54
C ALA A 45 11.97 10.46 16.33
N ILE A 46 11.74 9.44 17.16
CA ILE A 46 12.78 8.73 17.91
C ILE A 46 13.10 7.44 17.19
N GLY A 47 14.38 7.09 17.17
CA GLY A 47 14.87 5.81 16.70
C GLY A 47 15.97 5.27 17.61
N LEU A 48 16.61 4.22 17.12
CA LEU A 48 17.74 3.56 17.75
C LEU A 48 19.02 4.12 17.12
N ARG A 49 20.07 4.34 17.92
CA ARG A 49 21.36 4.88 17.47
C ARG A 49 22.46 3.84 17.59
N GLY A 50 23.21 3.65 16.51
CA GLY A 50 24.44 2.88 16.50
C GLY A 50 24.23 1.37 16.63
N ILE A 51 25.23 0.69 17.20
CA ILE A 51 25.20 -0.73 17.54
C ILE A 51 24.51 -0.95 18.90
N PRO A 52 23.96 -2.15 19.16
CA PRO A 52 23.40 -2.47 20.47
C PRO A 52 24.45 -2.25 21.58
N ILE A 53 24.05 -1.58 22.65
CA ILE A 53 24.87 -1.41 23.86
C ILE A 53 24.88 -2.71 24.67
N GLN A 54 23.75 -3.41 24.68
CA GLN A 54 23.59 -4.66 25.43
C GLN A 54 22.79 -5.66 24.59
N THR A 55 23.16 -6.92 24.69
CA THR A 55 22.45 -8.04 24.06
C THR A 55 22.31 -9.15 25.08
N HIS A 56 21.08 -9.62 25.30
CA HIS A 56 20.83 -10.72 26.22
C HIS A 56 19.67 -11.58 25.73
N THR A 57 19.63 -12.85 26.13
CA THR A 57 18.59 -13.80 25.72
C THR A 57 17.74 -14.17 26.92
N VAL A 58 16.43 -14.09 26.77
CA VAL A 58 15.44 -14.40 27.82
C VAL A 58 14.48 -15.46 27.34
N ALA A 59 14.07 -16.35 28.24
CA ALA A 59 13.02 -17.33 27.94
C ALA A 59 11.66 -16.62 27.78
N VAL A 60 10.93 -16.96 26.73
CA VAL A 60 9.61 -16.43 26.44
C VAL A 60 8.60 -17.10 27.37
N GLY A 61 7.82 -16.31 28.10
CA GLY A 61 6.80 -16.81 29.05
C GLY A 61 7.14 -16.62 30.53
N CYS A 62 8.32 -16.08 30.87
CA CYS A 62 8.70 -15.76 32.26
C CYS A 62 8.17 -14.40 32.77
N SER A 63 7.32 -13.70 32.01
CA SER A 63 6.76 -12.40 32.43
C SER A 63 5.76 -12.59 33.58
N ALA A 64 6.03 -11.96 34.73
CA ALA A 64 5.20 -12.02 35.93
C ALA A 64 3.83 -11.33 35.79
N THR A 65 3.62 -10.53 34.74
CA THR A 65 2.36 -9.80 34.52
C THR A 65 1.40 -10.63 33.66
N LYS A 66 0.33 -11.15 34.29
CA LYS A 66 -0.73 -11.95 33.65
C LYS A 66 -1.59 -11.18 32.63
N THR A 67 -1.48 -9.84 32.57
CA THR A 67 -2.33 -9.01 31.72
C THR A 67 -1.53 -8.35 30.60
N PRO A 68 -2.05 -8.36 29.35
CA PRO A 68 -1.42 -7.64 28.26
C PRO A 68 -1.48 -6.14 28.54
N GLN A 69 -0.34 -5.55 28.91
CA GLN A 69 -0.22 -4.11 29.03
C GLN A 69 -0.23 -3.48 27.63
N LYS A 70 -1.01 -2.41 27.46
CA LYS A 70 -0.95 -1.63 26.23
C LYS A 70 0.45 -1.02 26.11
N ALA A 71 1.03 -1.12 24.92
CA ALA A 71 2.29 -0.44 24.63
C ALA A 71 2.16 1.05 24.96
N GLN A 72 3.04 1.55 25.83
CA GLN A 72 3.05 2.96 26.21
C GLN A 72 3.31 3.81 24.97
N ARG A 73 2.44 4.79 24.73
CA ARG A 73 2.59 5.75 23.63
C ARG A 73 3.16 7.04 24.18
N MET A 74 4.34 7.40 23.72
CA MET A 74 4.97 8.64 24.14
C MET A 74 4.27 9.86 23.56
N THR A 75 4.21 10.94 24.33
CA THR A 75 3.80 12.27 23.84
C THR A 75 4.92 12.93 23.02
N ALA A 76 4.62 14.02 22.32
CA ALA A 76 5.64 14.74 21.55
C ALA A 76 6.72 15.35 22.45
N ASP A 77 6.33 15.83 23.64
CA ASP A 77 7.22 16.49 24.59
C ASP A 77 8.14 15.48 25.29
N GLU A 78 7.60 14.32 25.69
CA GLU A 78 8.41 13.21 26.20
C GLU A 78 9.47 12.78 25.18
N ARG A 79 9.10 12.74 23.89
CA ARG A 79 10.08 12.41 22.85
C ARG A 79 11.14 13.50 22.68
N ALA A 80 10.75 14.77 22.76
CA ALA A 80 11.71 15.86 22.72
C ALA A 80 12.66 15.82 23.92
N ALA A 81 12.15 15.50 25.12
CA ALA A 81 12.95 15.33 26.33
C ALA A 81 14.00 14.23 26.17
N LEU A 82 13.62 13.04 25.69
CA LEU A 82 14.57 11.95 25.43
C LEU A 82 15.67 12.34 24.44
N LEU A 83 15.35 13.14 23.42
CA LEU A 83 16.36 13.62 22.48
C LEU A 83 17.29 14.66 23.10
N ARG A 84 16.79 15.52 23.98
CA ARG A 84 17.66 16.45 24.75
C ARG A 84 18.61 15.67 25.65
N GLU A 85 18.10 14.67 26.37
CA GLU A 85 18.90 13.79 27.22
C GLU A 85 19.96 13.01 26.42
N ALA A 86 19.64 12.64 25.17
CA ALA A 86 20.59 12.03 24.25
C ALA A 86 21.62 13.02 23.65
N GLY A 87 21.59 14.30 24.05
CA GLY A 87 22.54 15.33 23.64
C GLY A 87 22.18 16.08 22.35
N TYR A 88 20.96 15.93 21.82
CA TYR A 88 20.52 16.72 20.67
C TYR A 88 20.10 18.13 21.11
N THR A 89 20.59 19.15 20.40
CA THR A 89 20.19 20.54 20.65
C THR A 89 18.75 20.79 20.16
N ASP A 90 18.07 21.78 20.73
CA ASP A 90 16.69 22.12 20.33
C ASP A 90 16.58 22.47 18.83
N LEU A 91 17.63 23.04 18.24
CA LEU A 91 17.69 23.29 16.78
C LEU A 91 17.59 22.01 15.96
N TYR A 92 18.25 20.93 16.39
CA TYR A 92 18.13 19.63 15.74
C TYR A 92 16.75 19.00 15.97
N ILE A 93 16.22 19.11 17.19
CA ILE A 93 14.89 18.60 17.52
C ILE A 93 13.81 19.28 16.67
N GLU A 94 13.92 20.59 16.43
CA GLU A 94 13.02 21.32 15.54
C GLU A 94 13.15 20.85 14.08
N LYS A 95 14.38 20.63 13.59
CA LYS A 95 14.63 20.05 12.26
C LYS A 95 13.97 18.68 12.13
N PHE A 96 14.13 17.80 13.12
CA PHE A 96 13.49 16.47 13.13
C PHE A 96 11.96 16.58 13.13
N THR A 97 11.41 17.52 13.89
CA THR A 97 9.97 17.78 13.94
C THR A 97 9.44 18.24 12.58
N ARG A 98 10.15 19.16 11.91
CA ARG A 98 9.82 19.64 10.57
C ARG A 98 9.88 18.50 9.54
N GLN A 99 10.87 17.63 9.64
CA GLN A 99 10.99 16.45 8.79
C GLN A 99 9.82 15.48 8.99
N THR A 100 9.46 15.16 10.22
CA THR A 100 8.26 14.36 10.56
C THR A 100 7.01 14.93 9.89
N ARG A 101 6.77 16.24 10.01
CA ARG A 101 5.61 16.91 9.40
C ARG A 101 5.62 16.78 7.87
N ARG A 102 6.78 16.93 7.23
CA ARG A 102 6.92 16.77 5.78
C ARG A 102 6.53 15.35 5.34
N ILE A 103 7.02 14.33 6.04
CA ILE A 103 6.71 12.93 5.74
C ILE A 103 5.22 12.65 5.94
N LEU A 104 4.62 13.11 7.04
CA LEU A 104 3.19 12.91 7.30
C LEU A 104 2.31 13.58 6.24
N ARG A 105 2.66 14.80 5.80
CA ARG A 105 1.95 15.48 4.71
C ARG A 105 2.06 14.69 3.40
N SER A 106 3.26 14.22 3.04
CA SER A 106 3.48 13.40 1.85
C SER A 106 2.67 12.10 1.89
N ARG A 107 2.69 11.37 3.03
CA ARG A 107 1.89 10.15 3.21
C ARG A 107 0.39 10.41 3.06
N LYS A 108 -0.11 11.51 3.62
CA LYS A 108 -1.53 11.89 3.49
C LYS A 108 -1.91 12.21 2.05
N ALA A 109 -1.05 12.93 1.32
CA ALA A 109 -1.26 13.24 -0.09
C ALA A 109 -1.26 11.96 -0.94
N ASN A 110 -0.28 11.08 -0.74
CA ASN A 110 -0.18 9.81 -1.46
C ASN A 110 -1.37 8.89 -1.17
N SER A 111 -1.85 8.86 0.09
CA SER A 111 -3.05 8.11 0.45
C SER A 111 -4.28 8.60 -0.31
N LYS A 112 -4.49 9.92 -0.40
CA LYS A 112 -5.62 10.50 -1.16
C LYS A 112 -5.51 10.21 -2.66
N LYS A 113 -4.29 10.28 -3.22
CA LYS A 113 -4.05 9.96 -4.62
C LYS A 113 -4.38 8.48 -4.90
N ALA A 114 -3.91 7.58 -4.03
CA ALA A 114 -4.18 6.14 -4.14
C ALA A 114 -5.67 5.80 -3.99
N GLU A 115 -6.40 6.53 -3.14
CA GLU A 115 -7.85 6.39 -3.00
C GLU A 115 -8.58 6.78 -4.29
N LYS A 116 -8.29 7.97 -4.84
CA LYS A 116 -8.85 8.42 -6.11
C LYS A 116 -8.53 7.47 -7.27
N GLU A 117 -7.32 6.94 -7.31
CA GLU A 117 -6.91 5.97 -8.34
C GLU A 117 -7.72 4.67 -8.25
N ARG A 118 -8.01 4.19 -7.03
CA ARG A 118 -8.89 3.02 -6.83
C ARG A 118 -10.32 3.31 -7.24
N GLU A 119 -10.84 4.49 -6.93
CA GLU A 119 -12.18 4.90 -7.35
C GLU A 119 -12.29 5.00 -8.87
N LEU A 120 -11.29 5.60 -9.53
CA LEU A 120 -11.24 5.69 -10.97
C LEU A 120 -11.25 4.30 -11.62
N ARG A 121 -10.41 3.37 -11.13
CA ARG A 121 -10.40 1.98 -11.62
C ARG A 121 -11.74 1.27 -11.46
N ARG A 122 -12.42 1.47 -10.32
CA ARG A 122 -13.75 0.90 -10.11
C ARG A 122 -14.77 1.44 -11.11
N LEU A 123 -14.72 2.73 -11.43
CA LEU A 123 -15.59 3.35 -12.43
C LEU A 123 -15.27 2.87 -13.84
N GLU A 124 -13.98 2.71 -14.17
CA GLU A 124 -13.53 2.14 -15.44
C GLU A 124 -14.03 0.69 -15.61
N GLU A 125 -13.87 -0.16 -14.60
CA GLU A 125 -14.38 -1.53 -14.60
C GLU A 125 -15.91 -1.57 -14.73
N ALA A 126 -16.64 -0.74 -13.98
CA ALA A 126 -18.10 -0.67 -14.06
C ALA A 126 -18.59 -0.19 -15.44
N LEU A 127 -17.90 0.76 -16.06
CA LEU A 127 -18.21 1.23 -17.41
C LEU A 127 -18.00 0.12 -18.44
N ILE A 128 -16.89 -0.63 -18.33
CA ILE A 128 -16.61 -1.77 -19.21
C ILE A 128 -17.71 -2.81 -19.09
N THR A 129 -18.07 -3.23 -17.88
CA THR A 129 -19.16 -4.19 -17.66
C THR A 129 -20.49 -3.69 -18.23
N ALA A 130 -20.83 -2.41 -18.04
CA ALA A 130 -22.06 -1.85 -18.58
C ALA A 130 -22.09 -1.85 -20.12
N ILE A 131 -20.96 -1.57 -20.77
CA ILE A 131 -20.84 -1.66 -22.24
C ILE A 131 -20.98 -3.11 -22.70
N GLU A 132 -20.31 -4.05 -22.03
CA GLU A 132 -20.42 -5.48 -22.35
C GLU A 132 -21.86 -5.99 -22.20
N ASP A 133 -22.54 -5.61 -21.13
CA ASP A 133 -23.94 -5.94 -20.89
C ASP A 133 -24.84 -5.35 -21.99
N ASP A 134 -24.69 -4.08 -22.34
CA ASP A 134 -25.48 -3.42 -23.40
C ASP A 134 -25.26 -4.09 -24.77
N ILE A 135 -24.01 -4.43 -25.10
CA ILE A 135 -23.68 -5.22 -26.28
C ILE A 135 -24.43 -6.56 -26.20
N VAL A 136 -24.25 -7.35 -25.15
CA VAL A 136 -24.92 -8.67 -25.02
C VAL A 136 -26.44 -8.55 -25.15
N GLN A 137 -27.06 -7.54 -24.54
CA GLN A 137 -28.49 -7.28 -24.66
C GLN A 137 -28.92 -6.89 -26.08
N GLN A 138 -28.15 -6.04 -26.77
CA GLN A 138 -28.42 -5.66 -28.15
C GLN A 138 -28.34 -6.87 -29.09
N TRP A 139 -27.36 -7.75 -28.87
CA TRP A 139 -27.22 -8.99 -29.64
C TRP A 139 -28.41 -9.93 -29.42
N HIS A 140 -28.82 -10.16 -28.17
CA HIS A 140 -30.00 -10.97 -27.86
C HIS A 140 -31.31 -10.35 -28.36
N SER A 141 -31.42 -9.02 -28.38
CA SER A 141 -32.58 -8.31 -28.92
C SER A 141 -32.70 -8.41 -30.45
N ASN A 142 -31.58 -8.66 -31.15
CA ASN A 142 -31.54 -8.86 -32.60
C ASN A 142 -31.79 -10.32 -33.03
N GLU A 143 -31.93 -11.24 -32.07
CA GLU A 143 -32.18 -12.68 -32.26
C GLU A 143 -33.67 -13.08 -32.16
N ALA A 144 -34.60 -12.20 -32.53
CA ALA A 144 -36.00 -12.58 -32.82
C ALA A 144 -36.13 -13.03 -34.30
N PRO A 145 -36.97 -14.03 -34.63
CA PRO A 145 -36.79 -14.87 -35.81
C PRO A 145 -36.93 -14.09 -37.12
N ALA A 146 -35.96 -14.29 -38.00
CA ALA A 146 -36.00 -13.81 -39.37
C ALA A 146 -37.18 -14.43 -40.13
N ALA A 147 -38.32 -13.73 -40.15
CA ALA A 147 -39.29 -13.91 -41.23
C ALA A 147 -38.60 -13.49 -42.54
N ALA A 148 -38.67 -14.38 -43.52
CA ALA A 148 -37.93 -14.36 -44.76
C ALA A 148 -38.01 -13.02 -45.52
N GLY A 149 -36.89 -12.29 -45.55
CA GLY A 149 -36.68 -11.15 -46.44
C GLY A 149 -35.21 -11.10 -46.80
N LYS A 150 -34.87 -11.37 -48.07
CA LYS A 150 -33.50 -11.31 -48.59
C LYS A 150 -32.97 -9.89 -48.38
N ARG A 151 -32.16 -9.66 -47.33
CA ARG A 151 -31.47 -8.39 -47.14
C ARG A 151 -30.29 -8.35 -48.11
N LYS A 152 -30.40 -7.49 -49.13
CA LYS A 152 -29.32 -7.18 -50.06
C LYS A 152 -28.24 -6.42 -49.28
N LEU A 153 -27.08 -7.05 -49.10
CA LEU A 153 -25.89 -6.37 -48.59
C LEU A 153 -25.37 -5.45 -49.69
N GLU A 154 -25.54 -4.14 -49.53
CA GLU A 154 -24.84 -3.15 -50.34
C GLU A 154 -23.59 -2.71 -49.60
N VAL A 155 -22.44 -3.01 -50.20
CA VAL A 155 -21.14 -2.52 -49.73
C VAL A 155 -21.05 -1.05 -50.12
N VAL A 156 -21.31 -0.17 -49.16
CA VAL A 156 -21.03 1.27 -49.33
C VAL A 156 -19.53 1.45 -49.18
N HIS A 157 -18.86 1.73 -50.29
CA HIS A 157 -17.46 2.16 -50.26
C HIS A 157 -17.42 3.54 -49.61
N ILE A 158 -16.96 3.60 -48.36
CA ILE A 158 -16.67 4.87 -47.69
C ILE A 158 -15.24 5.22 -48.10
N GLU A 159 -15.12 6.13 -49.08
CA GLU A 159 -13.84 6.78 -49.34
C GLU A 159 -13.43 7.54 -48.06
N ALA A 160 -12.31 7.13 -47.48
CA ALA A 160 -11.72 7.81 -46.35
C ALA A 160 -11.24 9.18 -46.82
N ASP A 161 -11.99 10.22 -46.46
CA ASP A 161 -11.59 11.60 -46.69
C ASP A 161 -10.23 11.85 -46.01
N ALA A 162 -9.33 12.52 -46.73
CA ALA A 162 -7.92 12.62 -46.40
C ALA A 162 -7.68 13.16 -44.97
N PRO A 163 -6.66 12.67 -44.23
CA PRO A 163 -6.40 13.09 -42.87
C PRO A 163 -6.14 14.60 -42.83
N ALA A 164 -7.02 15.33 -42.12
CA ALA A 164 -6.81 16.73 -41.81
C ALA A 164 -5.42 16.91 -41.18
N LYS A 165 -4.65 17.88 -41.69
CA LYS A 165 -3.30 18.19 -41.21
C LYS A 165 -3.34 18.55 -39.72
N VAL A 166 -2.99 17.58 -38.87
CA VAL A 166 -2.74 17.81 -37.45
C VAL A 166 -1.57 18.79 -37.36
N GLN A 167 -1.85 19.99 -36.85
CA GLN A 167 -0.79 20.94 -36.52
C GLN A 167 0.14 20.27 -35.51
N LYS A 168 1.41 20.09 -35.89
CA LYS A 168 2.45 19.58 -35.00
C LYS A 168 2.64 20.60 -33.88
N THR A 169 1.91 20.43 -32.79
CA THR A 169 2.27 21.07 -31.54
C THR A 169 3.61 20.48 -31.12
N ASP A 170 4.59 21.36 -30.96
CA ASP A 170 5.97 21.01 -30.68
C ASP A 170 6.03 20.27 -29.33
N ARG A 171 6.14 18.95 -29.38
CA ARG A 171 6.13 18.08 -28.19
C ARG A 171 7.25 18.45 -27.20
N LEU A 172 8.30 19.11 -27.69
CA LEU A 172 9.40 19.61 -26.85
C LEU A 172 8.98 20.77 -25.94
N ALA A 173 8.03 21.62 -26.38
CA ALA A 173 7.52 22.71 -25.54
C ALA A 173 6.69 22.18 -24.36
N LEU A 174 5.86 21.15 -24.60
CA LEU A 174 5.09 20.47 -23.54
C LEU A 174 5.98 19.70 -22.57
N LEU A 175 7.08 19.10 -23.06
CA LEU A 175 8.08 18.46 -22.22
C LEU A 175 8.84 19.45 -21.35
N TYR A 176 9.17 20.64 -21.87
CA TYR A 176 9.83 21.68 -21.09
C TYR A 176 8.96 22.23 -19.96
N ASP A 177 7.66 22.41 -20.16
CA ASP A 177 6.74 22.83 -19.09
C ASP A 177 6.55 21.74 -18.00
N ILE A 178 6.57 20.46 -18.39
CA ILE A 178 6.49 19.34 -17.45
C ILE A 178 7.78 19.22 -16.62
N PHE A 179 8.96 19.35 -17.26
CA PHE A 179 10.24 19.23 -16.56
C PHE A 179 10.61 20.49 -15.76
N ALA A 180 10.18 21.68 -16.17
CA ALA A 180 10.37 22.91 -15.40
C ALA A 180 9.59 22.91 -14.06
N SER A 181 8.49 22.14 -13.99
CA SER A 181 7.69 21.98 -12.77
C SER A 181 8.24 20.96 -11.76
N GLU A 182 9.12 20.03 -12.17
CA GLU A 182 9.56 18.90 -11.31
C GLU A 182 11.04 18.94 -10.87
N CYS A 183 11.83 19.92 -11.31
CA CYS A 183 13.26 19.99 -10.91
C CYS A 183 13.51 20.72 -9.59
N GLN A 184 13.09 20.14 -8.45
CA GLN A 184 13.75 20.33 -7.14
C GLN A 184 13.72 19.06 -6.25
N SER A 185 13.90 17.88 -6.84
CA SER A 185 14.26 16.69 -6.05
C SER A 185 15.45 15.98 -6.68
N SER A 186 16.64 16.45 -6.30
CA SER A 186 17.89 15.71 -6.44
C SER A 186 17.80 14.42 -5.64
N ILE A 187 17.84 13.29 -6.36
CA ILE A 187 18.20 11.99 -5.80
C ILE A 187 19.70 11.82 -6.03
N VAL A 188 20.45 11.74 -4.93
CA VAL A 188 21.79 11.17 -4.90
C VAL A 188 21.62 9.68 -4.65
N VAL A 189 22.04 8.85 -5.60
CA VAL A 189 22.22 7.40 -5.38
C VAL A 189 23.70 7.18 -5.10
N ILE A 190 24.00 6.51 -3.98
CA ILE A 190 25.31 5.95 -3.66
C ILE A 190 25.40 4.58 -4.32
#